data_AF-A0A6B2ULX6-F1
#
_entry.id   AF-A0A6B2ULX6-F1
#
_cell.length_a   1.000
_cell.length_b   1.000
_cell.length_c   1.000
_cell.angle_alpha   90.00
_cell.angle_beta   90.00
_cell.angle_gamma   90.00
#
_symmetry.space_group_name_H-M   'P 1'
#
loop_
_entity.id
_entity.type
_entity.pdbx_description
1 polymer ?
#
loop_
_entity_poly.entity_id
_entity_poly.type
_entity_poly.pdbx_seq_one_letter_code
_entity_poly.pdbx_strand_id
1 'polypeptide(L)'
;MADPKPSRRERLRAEAAQEIKTIALRHVAEKGKAAVSLRAIAREMGMTAGAIYSYYDTRDDLITALVADVYNSLAQALEDAVAAAPPGPVAKVVAYGHAYRDWAVANPHEFRLVYGDPAPGYQVPEQGPAADAEHRACTALTGVVVEAWPWAQRLHAESGYAWEDYDPDFAATVRAAFPDLQPAAVAVALRLWGRLHGLVSLEIYGHLRPQVQDPDELYRAELLDLTHWLGLAPVAAAKSVPVAAAKGVPVTAATE
;
A
#
# COMPACT_ATOMS: atom_id res chain seq x y z
N MET A 1 6.24 28.07 12.84
CA MET A 1 5.93 27.98 14.28
C MET A 1 5.99 26.49 14.60
N ALA A 2 6.92 26.04 15.45
CA ALA A 2 7.04 24.61 15.75
C ALA A 2 5.85 24.16 16.60
N ASP A 3 5.22 23.05 16.22
CA ASP A 3 4.09 22.46 16.93
C ASP A 3 4.51 22.11 18.38
N PRO A 4 3.74 22.49 19.42
CA PRO A 4 4.13 22.22 20.81
C PRO A 4 4.27 20.72 21.05
N LYS A 5 5.33 20.32 21.77
CA LYS A 5 5.56 18.91 22.09
C LYS A 5 4.36 18.33 22.84
N PRO A 6 3.87 17.13 22.46
CA PRO A 6 2.70 16.52 23.09
C PRO A 6 2.95 16.26 24.58
N SER A 7 1.93 16.54 25.38
CA SER A 7 1.93 16.28 26.81
C SER A 7 2.11 14.78 27.09
N ARG A 8 2.55 14.44 28.30
CA ARG A 8 2.65 13.05 28.76
C ARG A 8 1.33 12.30 28.60
N ARG A 9 0.19 12.97 28.83
CA ARG A 9 -1.15 12.36 28.72
C ARG A 9 -1.50 12.04 27.27
N GLU A 10 -1.19 12.94 26.33
CA GLU A 10 -1.43 12.73 24.90
C GLU A 10 -0.58 11.59 24.36
N ARG A 11 0.69 11.52 24.77
CA ARG A 11 1.58 10.40 24.41
C ARG A 11 1.05 9.06 24.89
N LEU A 12 0.67 8.95 26.17
CA LEU A 12 0.10 7.72 26.72
C LEU A 12 -1.21 7.32 26.02
N ARG A 13 -2.03 8.30 25.64
CA ARG A 13 -3.25 8.05 24.88
C ARG A 13 -2.94 7.56 23.46
N ALA A 14 -1.93 8.12 22.79
CA ALA A 14 -1.51 7.67 21.47
C ALA A 14 -0.90 6.25 21.52
N GLU A 15 -0.08 5.96 22.52
CA GLU A 15 0.49 4.63 22.78
C GLU A 15 -0.63 3.59 22.99
N ALA A 16 -1.63 3.89 23.83
CA ALA A 16 -2.79 3.01 24.04
C ALA A 16 -3.64 2.83 22.77
N ALA A 17 -3.86 3.90 21.99
CA ALA A 17 -4.57 3.80 20.71
C ALA A 17 -3.83 2.91 19.71
N GLN A 18 -2.49 2.99 19.68
CA GLN A 18 -1.66 2.14 18.84
C GLN A 18 -1.71 0.67 19.27
N GLU A 19 -1.72 0.42 20.58
CA GLU A 19 -1.87 -0.93 21.13
C GLU A 19 -3.25 -1.53 20.77
N ILE A 20 -4.34 -0.76 20.89
CA ILE A 20 -5.69 -1.17 20.44
C ILE A 20 -5.66 -1.61 18.98
N LYS A 21 -5.06 -0.79 18.10
CA LYS A 21 -4.96 -1.08 16.66
C LYS A 21 -4.13 -2.31 16.37
N THR A 22 -3.01 -2.49 17.07
CA THR A 22 -2.13 -3.67 16.93
C THR A 22 -2.88 -4.96 17.28
N ILE A 23 -3.62 -4.96 18.40
CA ILE A 23 -4.43 -6.11 18.81
C ILE A 23 -5.56 -6.36 17.81
N ALA A 24 -6.23 -5.30 17.35
CA ALA A 24 -7.30 -5.41 16.37
C ALA A 24 -6.83 -6.03 15.05
N LEU A 25 -5.69 -5.59 14.52
CA LEU A 25 -5.09 -6.15 13.30
C LEU A 25 -4.71 -7.62 13.48
N ARG A 26 -4.20 -7.99 14.66
CA ARG A 26 -3.95 -9.40 15.01
C ARG A 26 -5.24 -10.23 15.04
N HIS A 27 -6.34 -9.69 15.57
CA HIS A 27 -7.64 -10.37 15.54
C HIS A 27 -8.13 -10.54 14.09
N VAL A 28 -7.93 -9.55 13.21
CA VAL A 28 -8.22 -9.67 11.78
C VAL A 28 -7.41 -10.80 11.14
N ALA A 29 -6.12 -10.87 11.45
CA ALA A 29 -5.22 -11.89 10.94
C ALA A 29 -5.62 -13.31 11.35
N GLU A 30 -5.94 -13.51 12.63
CA GLU A 30 -6.20 -14.84 13.20
C GLU A 30 -7.63 -15.34 12.95
N LYS A 31 -8.61 -14.43 12.91
CA LYS A 31 -10.05 -14.77 12.98
C LYS A 31 -10.90 -14.09 11.92
N GLY A 32 -10.29 -13.29 11.04
CA GLY A 32 -10.96 -12.52 10.00
C GLY A 32 -11.60 -11.22 10.52
N LYS A 33 -11.96 -10.32 9.59
CA LYS A 33 -12.50 -8.99 9.91
C LYS A 33 -13.81 -9.02 10.72
N ALA A 34 -14.60 -10.10 10.62
CA ALA A 34 -15.83 -10.28 11.39
C ALA A 34 -15.59 -10.41 12.91
N ALA A 35 -14.40 -10.85 13.32
CA ALA A 35 -14.09 -11.14 14.72
C ALA A 35 -13.62 -9.93 15.53
N VAL A 36 -13.38 -8.78 14.89
CA VAL A 36 -12.93 -7.55 15.57
C VAL A 36 -13.99 -7.09 16.57
N SER A 37 -13.62 -7.02 17.85
CA SER A 37 -14.52 -6.64 18.94
C SER A 37 -13.82 -5.74 19.95
N LEU A 38 -14.32 -4.51 20.11
CA LEU A 38 -13.82 -3.57 21.12
C LEU A 38 -13.81 -4.19 22.53
N ARG A 39 -14.85 -4.95 22.88
CA ARG A 39 -14.90 -5.62 24.19
C ARG A 39 -13.85 -6.70 24.36
N ALA A 40 -13.52 -7.42 23.28
CA ALA A 40 -12.45 -8.44 23.34
C ALA A 40 -11.08 -7.77 23.50
N ILE A 41 -10.82 -6.70 22.75
CA ILE A 41 -9.59 -5.91 22.84
C ILE A 41 -9.45 -5.30 24.25
N ALA A 42 -10.51 -4.71 24.81
CA ALA A 42 -10.51 -4.17 26.16
C ALA A 42 -10.10 -5.21 27.21
N ARG A 43 -10.67 -6.43 27.14
CA ARG A 43 -10.30 -7.52 28.06
C ARG A 43 -8.84 -7.90 27.93
N GLU A 44 -8.32 -7.97 26.70
CA GLU A 44 -6.93 -8.32 26.43
C GLU A 44 -5.96 -7.27 26.99
N MET A 45 -6.30 -6.00 26.87
CA MET A 45 -5.52 -4.87 27.42
C MET A 45 -5.70 -4.67 28.93
N GLY A 46 -6.55 -5.45 29.60
CA GLY A 46 -6.92 -5.20 31.00
C GLY A 46 -7.69 -3.88 31.22
N MET A 47 -8.31 -3.34 30.16
CA MET A 47 -9.13 -2.13 30.20
C MET A 47 -10.59 -2.46 30.55
N THR A 48 -11.28 -1.48 31.14
CA THR A 48 -12.74 -1.57 31.26
C THR A 48 -13.40 -1.40 29.90
N ALA A 49 -14.60 -1.97 29.73
CA ALA A 49 -15.38 -1.77 28.50
C ALA A 49 -15.63 -0.28 28.22
N GLY A 50 -15.92 0.53 29.25
CA GLY A 50 -16.10 1.98 29.06
C GLY A 50 -14.84 2.71 28.59
N ALA A 51 -13.66 2.27 29.04
CA ALA A 51 -12.40 2.93 28.69
C ALA A 51 -12.08 2.80 27.19
N ILE A 52 -12.35 1.64 26.56
CA ILE A 52 -12.06 1.47 25.13
C ILE A 52 -12.97 2.31 24.23
N TYR A 53 -14.23 2.52 24.63
CA TYR A 53 -15.14 3.39 23.89
C TYR A 53 -14.71 4.87 23.92
N SER A 54 -13.83 5.27 24.84
CA SER A 54 -13.24 6.62 24.79
C SER A 54 -12.21 6.80 23.67
N TYR A 55 -11.83 5.72 22.97
CA TYR A 55 -10.92 5.73 21.82
C TYR A 55 -11.66 5.55 20.49
N TYR A 56 -12.61 4.61 20.46
CA TYR A 56 -13.41 4.28 19.28
C TYR A 56 -14.84 3.99 19.71
N ASP A 57 -15.80 4.77 19.21
CA ASP A 57 -17.20 4.65 19.59
C ASP A 57 -17.81 3.33 19.07
N THR A 58 -17.37 2.88 17.90
CA THR A 58 -17.84 1.66 17.25
C THR A 58 -16.70 0.79 16.72
N ARG A 59 -17.04 -0.45 16.36
CA ARG A 59 -16.14 -1.35 15.62
C ARG A 59 -15.71 -0.72 14.29
N ASP A 60 -16.62 -0.03 13.63
CA ASP A 60 -16.38 0.52 12.30
C ASP A 60 -15.46 1.75 12.36
N ASP A 61 -15.51 2.53 13.45
CA ASP A 61 -14.53 3.60 13.71
C ASP A 61 -13.12 3.04 13.88
N LEU A 62 -12.98 1.92 14.60
CA LEU A 62 -11.70 1.23 14.74
C LEU A 62 -11.21 0.67 13.40
N ILE A 63 -12.08 0.03 12.62
CA ILE A 63 -11.71 -0.48 11.29
C ILE A 63 -11.30 0.67 10.36
N THR A 64 -12.05 1.78 10.36
CA THR A 64 -11.73 2.97 9.57
C THR A 64 -10.38 3.56 9.95
N ALA A 65 -10.07 3.64 11.25
CA ALA A 65 -8.77 4.10 11.72
C ALA A 65 -7.63 3.15 11.29
N LEU A 66 -7.86 1.84 11.31
CA LEU A 66 -6.89 0.87 10.80
C LEU A 66 -6.66 1.02 9.29
N VAL A 67 -7.72 1.17 8.51
CA VAL A 67 -7.63 1.38 7.06
C VAL A 67 -6.85 2.66 6.75
N ALA A 68 -7.10 3.76 7.49
CA ALA A 68 -6.36 5.00 7.36
C ALA A 68 -4.85 4.81 7.65
N ASP A 69 -4.49 4.11 8.72
CA ASP A 69 -3.09 3.83 9.05
C ASP A 69 -2.41 3.00 7.96
N VAL A 70 -3.10 1.97 7.46
CA VAL A 70 -2.58 1.07 6.43
C VAL A 70 -2.32 1.83 5.13
N TYR A 71 -3.28 2.61 4.65
CA TYR A 71 -3.07 3.40 3.43
C TYR A 71 -2.04 4.51 3.62
N ASN A 72 -1.95 5.14 4.79
CA ASN A 72 -0.90 6.11 5.08
C ASN A 72 0.50 5.46 5.04
N SER A 73 0.64 4.27 5.62
CA SER A 73 1.89 3.51 5.58
C SER A 73 2.27 3.14 4.15
N LEU A 74 1.31 2.63 3.36
CA LEU A 74 1.52 2.30 1.96
C LEU A 74 1.90 3.53 1.13
N ALA A 75 1.11 4.60 1.21
CA ALA A 75 1.36 5.84 0.48
C ALA A 75 2.74 6.40 0.80
N GLN A 76 3.14 6.42 2.07
CA GLN A 76 4.46 6.89 2.48
C GLN A 76 5.58 6.06 1.85
N ALA A 77 5.48 4.72 1.89
CA ALA A 77 6.48 3.85 1.30
C ALA A 77 6.62 4.05 -0.22
N LEU A 78 5.49 4.23 -0.92
CA LEU A 78 5.48 4.48 -2.36
C LEU A 78 6.09 5.84 -2.70
N GLU A 79 5.69 6.89 -1.99
CA GLU A 79 6.20 8.24 -2.20
C GLU A 79 7.68 8.36 -1.91
N ASP A 80 8.16 7.78 -0.81
CA ASP A 80 9.59 7.80 -0.45
C ASP A 80 10.44 7.09 -1.51
N ALA A 81 9.99 5.92 -1.98
CA ALA A 81 10.68 5.18 -3.02
C ALA A 81 10.72 5.92 -4.36
N VAL A 82 9.57 6.48 -4.78
CA VAL A 82 9.48 7.28 -5.99
C VAL A 82 10.33 8.55 -5.88
N ALA A 83 10.35 9.23 -4.73
CA ALA A 83 11.16 10.43 -4.50
C ALA A 83 12.67 10.13 -4.53
N ALA A 84 13.09 9.01 -3.92
CA ALA A 84 14.49 8.60 -3.87
C ALA A 84 15.02 8.06 -5.22
N ALA A 85 14.15 7.63 -6.13
CA ALA A 85 14.54 7.09 -7.42
C ALA A 85 15.21 8.14 -8.32
N PRO A 86 16.22 7.75 -9.13
CA PRO A 86 16.80 8.62 -10.15
C PRO A 86 15.75 9.27 -11.06
N PRO A 87 16.04 10.42 -11.67
CA PRO A 87 15.14 11.02 -12.66
C PRO A 87 14.87 10.07 -13.83
N GLY A 88 13.62 10.01 -14.28
CA GLY A 88 13.19 9.31 -15.48
C GLY A 88 12.12 8.25 -15.23
N PRO A 89 11.19 8.07 -16.18
CA PRO A 89 9.97 7.29 -15.98
C PRO A 89 10.24 5.82 -15.65
N VAL A 90 11.29 5.20 -16.23
CA VAL A 90 11.64 3.80 -15.92
C VAL A 90 12.02 3.64 -14.46
N ALA A 91 12.88 4.51 -13.94
CA ALA A 91 13.34 4.44 -12.56
C ALA A 91 12.17 4.63 -11.59
N LYS A 92 11.22 5.53 -11.90
CA LYS A 92 10.03 5.79 -11.09
C LYS A 92 9.05 4.61 -11.09
N VAL A 93 8.76 4.02 -12.26
CA VAL A 93 7.93 2.81 -12.37
C VAL A 93 8.54 1.64 -11.60
N VAL A 94 9.84 1.41 -11.76
CA VAL A 94 10.55 0.32 -11.10
C VAL A 94 10.59 0.53 -9.58
N ALA A 95 10.89 1.74 -9.12
CA ALA A 95 10.90 2.06 -7.69
C ALA A 95 9.51 1.90 -7.05
N TYR A 96 8.46 2.38 -7.72
CA TYR A 96 7.08 2.20 -7.28
C TYR A 96 6.73 0.71 -7.17
N GLY A 97 6.99 -0.06 -8.23
CA GLY A 97 6.66 -1.48 -8.28
C GLY A 97 7.35 -2.27 -7.17
N HIS A 98 8.64 -2.02 -6.94
CA HIS A 98 9.38 -2.65 -5.84
C HIS A 98 8.83 -2.27 -4.48
N ALA A 99 8.63 -0.96 -4.22
CA ALA A 99 8.12 -0.50 -2.93
C ALA A 99 6.73 -1.06 -2.62
N TYR A 100 5.87 -1.16 -3.64
CA TYR A 100 4.54 -1.77 -3.50
C TYR A 100 4.63 -3.22 -3.02
N ARG A 101 5.47 -4.03 -3.67
CA ARG A 101 5.65 -5.44 -3.30
C ARG A 101 6.32 -5.56 -1.93
N ASP A 102 7.40 -4.84 -1.70
CA ASP A 102 8.18 -4.93 -0.46
C ASP A 102 7.31 -4.56 0.74
N TRP A 103 6.51 -3.51 0.62
CA TRP A 103 5.53 -3.14 1.65
C TRP A 103 4.49 -4.24 1.84
N ALA A 104 3.90 -4.77 0.76
CA ALA A 104 2.83 -5.74 0.85
C ALA A 104 3.28 -7.09 1.47
N VAL A 105 4.48 -7.56 1.10
CA VAL A 105 5.07 -8.79 1.65
C VAL A 105 5.49 -8.61 3.10
N ALA A 106 5.98 -7.43 3.48
CA ALA A 106 6.30 -7.11 4.88
C ALA A 106 5.05 -6.92 5.76
N ASN A 107 3.92 -6.50 5.18
CA ASN A 107 2.69 -6.15 5.89
C ASN A 107 1.48 -6.97 5.37
N PRO A 108 1.52 -8.32 5.43
CA PRO A 108 0.50 -9.15 4.79
C PRO A 108 -0.86 -9.11 5.51
N HIS A 109 -0.92 -8.68 6.77
CA HIS A 109 -2.19 -8.56 7.51
C HIS A 109 -2.90 -7.25 7.15
N GLU A 110 -2.14 -6.18 7.05
CA GLU A 110 -2.52 -4.86 6.57
C GLU A 110 -3.02 -4.95 5.12
N PHE A 111 -2.29 -5.65 4.26
CA PHE A 111 -2.70 -5.90 2.88
C PHE A 111 -4.07 -6.59 2.82
N ARG A 112 -4.29 -7.64 3.62
CA ARG A 112 -5.57 -8.35 3.67
C ARG A 112 -6.69 -7.52 4.29
N LEU A 113 -6.37 -6.58 5.17
CA LEU A 113 -7.35 -5.67 5.72
C LEU A 113 -8.01 -4.85 4.60
N VAL A 114 -7.19 -4.25 3.73
CA VAL A 114 -7.66 -3.33 2.67
C VAL A 114 -8.06 -4.03 1.36
N TYR A 115 -7.37 -5.12 0.96
CA TYR A 115 -7.60 -5.80 -0.33
C TYR A 115 -8.23 -7.20 -0.20
N GLY A 116 -8.51 -7.67 1.01
CA GLY A 116 -9.23 -8.93 1.25
C GLY A 116 -10.74 -8.75 1.42
N ASP A 117 -11.47 -9.86 1.56
CA ASP A 117 -12.94 -9.91 1.69
C ASP A 117 -13.48 -8.83 2.63
N PRO A 118 -14.45 -7.99 2.23
CA PRO A 118 -14.90 -6.87 3.05
C PRO A 118 -15.39 -7.32 4.44
N ALA A 119 -15.20 -6.45 5.44
CA ALA A 119 -15.70 -6.73 6.78
C ALA A 119 -17.24 -6.76 6.75
N PRO A 120 -17.92 -7.81 7.28
CA PRO A 120 -19.37 -7.86 7.25
C PRO A 120 -20.00 -6.65 7.93
N GLY A 121 -20.95 -6.02 7.23
CA GLY A 121 -21.68 -4.83 7.70
C GLY A 121 -20.87 -3.53 7.71
N TYR A 122 -19.56 -3.56 7.46
CA TYR A 122 -18.73 -2.37 7.39
C TYR A 122 -19.04 -1.60 6.10
N GLN A 123 -19.20 -0.29 6.22
CA GLN A 123 -19.30 0.62 5.08
C GLN A 123 -18.03 1.47 5.04
N VAL A 124 -17.40 1.54 3.86
CA VAL A 124 -16.24 2.41 3.66
C VAL A 124 -16.74 3.85 3.69
N PRO A 125 -16.20 4.72 4.56
CA PRO A 125 -16.56 6.13 4.55
C PRO A 125 -16.16 6.78 3.23
N GLU A 126 -17.07 7.55 2.64
CA GLU A 126 -16.80 8.31 1.40
C GLU A 126 -15.80 9.46 1.62
N GLN A 127 -15.63 9.89 2.88
CA GLN A 127 -14.81 11.05 3.25
C GLN A 127 -14.08 10.81 4.56
N GLY A 128 -13.05 11.63 4.80
CA GLY A 128 -12.27 11.64 6.03
C GLY A 128 -10.94 10.90 5.90
N PRO A 129 -10.21 10.71 7.02
CA PRO A 129 -8.80 10.34 6.98
C PRO A 129 -8.49 9.02 6.25
N ALA A 130 -9.41 8.06 6.27
CA ALA A 130 -9.26 6.80 5.54
C ALA A 130 -9.37 6.99 4.03
N ALA A 131 -10.40 7.71 3.57
CA ALA A 131 -10.60 8.04 2.16
C ALA A 131 -9.45 8.92 1.64
N ASP A 132 -9.00 9.89 2.43
CA ASP A 132 -7.86 10.76 2.09
C ASP A 132 -6.56 9.95 1.91
N ALA A 133 -6.29 9.01 2.83
CA ALA A 133 -5.12 8.14 2.76
C ALA A 133 -5.16 7.18 1.57
N GLU A 134 -6.32 6.59 1.29
CA GLU A 134 -6.55 5.76 0.10
C GLU A 134 -6.32 6.56 -1.18
N HIS A 135 -6.92 7.76 -1.26
CA HIS A 135 -6.76 8.66 -2.40
C HIS A 135 -5.29 9.03 -2.63
N ARG A 136 -4.52 9.29 -1.56
CA ARG A 136 -3.07 9.54 -1.64
C ARG A 136 -2.31 8.36 -2.25
N ALA A 137 -2.59 7.13 -1.80
CA ALA A 137 -1.95 5.92 -2.34
C ALA A 137 -2.29 5.71 -3.84
N CYS A 138 -3.54 5.93 -4.23
CA CYS A 138 -3.99 5.85 -5.63
C CYS A 138 -3.34 6.93 -6.51
N THR A 139 -3.21 8.15 -5.99
CA THR A 139 -2.61 9.30 -6.70
C THR A 139 -1.13 9.05 -6.99
N ALA A 140 -0.40 8.37 -6.11
CA ALA A 140 1.01 8.03 -6.32
C ALA A 140 1.22 7.19 -7.60
N LEU A 141 0.36 6.19 -7.86
CA LEU A 141 0.43 5.39 -9.09
C LEU A 141 0.10 6.23 -10.32
N THR A 142 -0.97 7.02 -10.25
CA THR A 142 -1.38 7.87 -11.36
C THR A 142 -0.28 8.88 -11.71
N GLY A 143 0.42 9.44 -10.72
CA GLY A 143 1.58 10.30 -10.93
C GLY A 143 2.71 9.62 -11.70
N VAL A 144 3.01 8.34 -11.39
CA VAL A 144 3.99 7.54 -12.14
C VAL A 144 3.56 7.35 -13.60
N VAL A 145 2.26 7.12 -13.86
CA VAL A 145 1.73 6.99 -15.23
C VAL A 145 1.74 8.32 -15.96
N VAL A 146 1.43 9.44 -15.30
CA VAL A 146 1.52 10.79 -15.88
C VAL A 146 2.93 11.05 -16.39
N GLU A 147 3.97 10.72 -15.61
CA GLU A 147 5.36 10.87 -16.04
C GLU A 147 5.70 9.95 -17.22
N ALA A 148 5.19 8.72 -17.24
CA ALA A 148 5.42 7.76 -18.33
C ALA A 148 4.53 8.01 -19.58
N TRP A 149 3.48 8.83 -19.47
CA TRP A 149 2.46 8.98 -20.50
C TRP A 149 2.99 9.43 -21.87
N PRO A 150 3.97 10.34 -21.98
CA PRO A 150 4.53 10.72 -23.28
C PRO A 150 5.07 9.55 -24.11
N TRP A 151 5.47 8.45 -23.44
CA TRP A 151 5.88 7.20 -24.08
C TRP A 151 4.72 6.24 -24.25
N ALA A 152 3.93 6.03 -23.20
CA ALA A 152 2.83 5.07 -23.18
C ALA A 152 1.74 5.42 -24.19
N GLN A 153 1.48 6.71 -24.44
CA GLN A 153 0.45 7.15 -25.39
C GLN A 153 0.69 6.62 -26.81
N ARG A 154 1.94 6.37 -27.22
CA ARG A 154 2.25 5.80 -28.55
C ARG A 154 1.69 4.39 -28.74
N LEU A 155 1.45 3.67 -27.65
CA LEU A 155 0.93 2.30 -27.64
C LEU A 155 -0.54 2.23 -27.24
N HIS A 156 -1.01 3.21 -26.45
CA HIS A 156 -2.31 3.10 -25.77
C HIS A 156 -3.30 4.23 -26.08
N ALA A 157 -2.92 5.30 -26.79
CA ALA A 157 -3.82 6.44 -27.05
C ALA A 157 -5.06 6.05 -27.88
N GLU A 158 -4.93 5.09 -28.79
CA GLU A 158 -6.01 4.62 -29.66
C GLU A 158 -6.90 3.54 -29.00
N SER A 159 -6.78 3.33 -27.68
CA SER A 159 -7.55 2.31 -26.95
C SER A 159 -9.06 2.56 -26.89
N GLY A 160 -9.52 3.76 -27.26
CA GLY A 160 -10.94 4.09 -27.37
C GLY A 160 -11.65 4.46 -26.06
N TYR A 161 -10.95 4.44 -24.92
CA TYR A 161 -11.52 4.84 -23.64
C TYR A 161 -11.95 6.31 -23.63
N ALA A 162 -13.14 6.55 -23.10
CA ALA A 162 -13.72 7.86 -22.88
C ALA A 162 -14.01 8.08 -21.38
N TRP A 163 -14.37 9.30 -20.98
CA TRP A 163 -14.65 9.58 -19.57
C TRP A 163 -15.94 8.89 -19.08
N GLU A 164 -16.85 8.62 -20.00
CA GLU A 164 -18.13 7.95 -19.78
C GLU A 164 -17.99 6.46 -19.43
N ASP A 165 -16.80 5.87 -19.66
CA ASP A 165 -16.50 4.49 -19.30
C ASP A 165 -16.16 4.32 -17.82
N TYR A 166 -15.99 5.42 -17.08
CA TYR A 166 -15.62 5.42 -15.67
C TYR A 166 -16.80 5.79 -14.77
N ASP A 167 -16.71 5.36 -13.51
CA ASP A 167 -17.60 5.88 -12.47
C ASP A 167 -17.48 7.42 -12.40
N PRO A 168 -18.60 8.17 -12.32
CA PRO A 168 -18.58 9.64 -12.38
C PRO A 168 -17.77 10.30 -11.25
N ASP A 169 -17.84 9.76 -10.03
CA ASP A 169 -17.16 10.34 -8.87
C ASP A 169 -15.66 10.05 -8.93
N PHE A 170 -15.30 8.85 -9.39
CA PHE A 170 -13.92 8.50 -9.71
C PHE A 170 -13.35 9.42 -10.81
N ALA A 171 -14.07 9.60 -11.91
CA ALA A 171 -13.65 10.45 -13.01
C ALA A 171 -13.48 11.92 -12.58
N ALA A 172 -14.41 12.45 -11.78
CA ALA A 172 -14.32 13.80 -11.23
C ALA A 172 -13.07 13.98 -10.35
N THR A 173 -12.80 13.00 -9.48
CA THR A 173 -11.62 12.97 -8.62
C THR A 173 -10.32 12.99 -9.43
N VAL A 174 -10.20 12.11 -10.43
CA VAL A 174 -8.99 12.05 -11.27
C VAL A 174 -8.80 13.34 -12.07
N ARG A 175 -9.87 13.92 -12.62
CA ARG A 175 -9.80 15.19 -13.37
C ARG A 175 -9.42 16.38 -12.49
N ALA A 176 -9.84 16.38 -11.22
CA ALA A 176 -9.45 17.42 -10.28
C ALA A 176 -7.95 17.34 -9.95
N ALA A 177 -7.41 16.12 -9.78
CA ALA A 177 -6.00 15.90 -9.46
C ALA A 177 -5.08 16.03 -10.69
N PHE A 178 -5.54 15.59 -11.88
CA PHE A 178 -4.76 15.54 -13.12
C PHE A 178 -5.59 16.07 -14.32
N PRO A 179 -5.76 17.40 -14.45
CA PRO A 179 -6.68 18.00 -15.42
C PRO A 179 -6.37 17.68 -16.89
N ASP A 180 -5.10 17.48 -17.23
CA ASP A 180 -4.63 17.22 -18.60
C ASP A 180 -4.51 15.73 -18.93
N LEU A 181 -4.82 14.85 -17.96
CA LEU A 181 -4.70 13.41 -18.16
C LEU A 181 -5.82 12.89 -19.06
N GLN A 182 -5.44 12.10 -20.08
CA GLN A 182 -6.41 11.53 -21.01
C GLN A 182 -7.08 10.28 -20.40
N PRO A 183 -8.35 9.97 -20.74
CA PRO A 183 -9.03 8.75 -20.30
C PRO A 183 -8.21 7.47 -20.51
N ALA A 184 -7.51 7.35 -21.65
CA ALA A 184 -6.65 6.21 -21.95
C ALA A 184 -5.49 6.04 -20.95
N ALA A 185 -4.96 7.13 -20.38
CA ALA A 185 -3.92 7.07 -19.37
C ALA A 185 -4.44 6.56 -18.02
N VAL A 186 -5.70 6.90 -17.69
CA VAL A 186 -6.38 6.36 -16.50
C VAL A 186 -6.55 4.84 -16.64
N ALA A 187 -6.97 4.36 -17.81
CA ALA A 187 -7.03 2.93 -18.09
C ALA A 187 -5.66 2.26 -17.98
N VAL A 188 -4.59 2.92 -18.43
CA VAL A 188 -3.21 2.43 -18.26
C VAL A 188 -2.83 2.32 -16.78
N ALA A 189 -3.17 3.30 -15.95
CA ALA A 189 -2.93 3.25 -14.51
C ALA A 189 -3.67 2.09 -13.82
N LEU A 190 -4.95 1.89 -14.14
CA LEU A 190 -5.74 0.78 -13.59
C LEU A 190 -5.20 -0.60 -14.01
N ARG A 191 -4.76 -0.73 -15.27
CA ARG A 191 -4.15 -1.98 -15.77
C ARG A 191 -2.78 -2.24 -15.17
N LEU A 192 -1.97 -1.19 -15.00
CA LEU A 192 -0.68 -1.27 -14.30
C LEU A 192 -0.89 -1.73 -12.85
N TRP A 193 -1.86 -1.13 -12.15
CA TRP A 193 -2.24 -1.55 -10.80
C TRP A 193 -2.63 -3.03 -10.76
N GLY A 194 -3.55 -3.46 -11.63
CA GLY A 194 -4.02 -4.85 -11.66
C GLY A 194 -2.88 -5.86 -11.90
N ARG A 195 -1.93 -5.54 -12.77
CA ARG A 195 -0.77 -6.40 -13.06
C ARG A 195 0.20 -6.49 -11.87
N LEU A 196 0.54 -5.37 -11.24
CA LEU A 196 1.37 -5.35 -10.02
C LEU A 196 0.67 -6.08 -8.86
N HIS A 197 -0.61 -5.78 -8.65
CA HIS A 197 -1.42 -6.33 -7.57
C HIS A 197 -1.60 -7.85 -7.69
N GLY A 198 -1.80 -8.37 -8.91
CA GLY A 198 -2.11 -9.78 -9.15
C GLY A 198 -1.05 -10.73 -8.57
N LEU A 199 0.22 -10.53 -8.90
CA LEU A 199 1.30 -11.38 -8.38
C LEU A 199 1.48 -11.25 -6.86
N VAL A 200 1.38 -10.03 -6.34
CA VAL A 200 1.46 -9.76 -4.89
C VAL A 200 0.34 -10.47 -4.14
N SER A 201 -0.89 -10.38 -4.63
CA SER A 201 -2.04 -11.10 -4.06
C SER A 201 -1.86 -12.61 -4.13
N LEU A 202 -1.41 -13.17 -5.26
CA LEU A 202 -1.12 -14.60 -5.36
C LEU A 202 -0.04 -15.04 -4.36
N GLU A 203 0.96 -14.21 -4.08
CA GLU A 203 1.97 -14.49 -3.05
C GLU A 203 1.37 -14.46 -1.65
N ILE A 204 0.67 -13.37 -1.30
CA ILE A 204 0.11 -13.15 0.04
C ILE A 204 -0.94 -14.20 0.38
N TYR A 205 -1.78 -14.61 -0.57
CA TYR A 205 -2.78 -15.65 -0.35
C TYR A 205 -2.23 -17.09 -0.50
N GLY A 206 -0.92 -17.24 -0.68
CA GLY A 206 -0.24 -18.54 -0.64
C GLY A 206 -0.36 -19.39 -1.91
N HIS A 207 -0.82 -18.80 -3.01
CA HIS A 207 -0.95 -19.48 -4.30
C HIS A 207 0.36 -19.53 -5.10
N LEU A 208 1.28 -18.59 -4.85
CA LEU A 208 2.49 -18.46 -5.67
C LEU A 208 3.68 -19.32 -5.19
N ARG A 209 3.95 -19.38 -3.89
CA ARG A 209 5.09 -20.13 -3.32
C ARG A 209 5.09 -21.64 -3.63
N PRO A 210 3.94 -22.30 -3.81
CA PRO A 210 3.93 -23.68 -4.31
C PRO A 210 4.40 -23.84 -5.77
N GLN A 211 4.46 -22.76 -6.56
CA GLN A 211 4.75 -22.78 -8.00
C GLN A 211 6.17 -22.30 -8.33
N VAL A 212 6.72 -21.38 -7.54
CA VAL A 212 8.04 -20.76 -7.79
C VAL A 212 8.88 -20.70 -6.50
N GLN A 213 10.19 -20.89 -6.64
CA GLN A 213 11.13 -20.82 -5.51
C GLN A 213 11.38 -19.38 -5.05
N ASP A 214 11.47 -18.45 -6.01
CA ASP A 214 11.66 -17.03 -5.76
C ASP A 214 10.53 -16.18 -6.40
N PRO A 215 9.47 -15.86 -5.64
CA PRO A 215 8.42 -14.94 -6.10
C PRO A 215 8.91 -13.53 -6.46
N ASP A 216 10.03 -13.09 -5.90
CA ASP A 216 10.60 -11.76 -6.14
C ASP A 216 11.23 -11.66 -7.53
N GLU A 217 11.92 -12.73 -7.97
CA GLU A 217 12.43 -12.83 -9.34
C GLU A 217 11.30 -12.77 -10.38
N LEU A 218 10.20 -13.49 -10.14
CA LEU A 218 9.02 -13.45 -11.01
C LEU A 218 8.42 -12.02 -11.08
N TYR A 219 8.30 -11.37 -9.92
CA TYR A 219 7.76 -10.01 -9.87
C TYR A 219 8.68 -8.98 -10.57
N ARG A 220 10.01 -9.13 -10.44
CA ARG A 220 10.99 -8.31 -11.17
C ARG A 220 10.85 -8.47 -12.68
N ALA A 221 10.65 -9.69 -13.16
CA ALA A 221 10.43 -9.95 -14.59
C ALA A 221 9.16 -9.25 -15.08
N GLU A 222 8.05 -9.36 -14.33
CA GLU A 222 6.80 -8.67 -14.65
C GLU A 222 6.96 -7.14 -14.65
N LEU A 223 7.73 -6.60 -13.69
CA LEU A 223 8.01 -5.17 -13.61
C LEU A 223 8.83 -4.67 -14.82
N LEU A 224 9.79 -5.46 -15.28
CA LEU A 224 10.53 -5.17 -16.52
C LEU A 224 9.58 -5.18 -17.73
N ASP A 225 8.72 -6.18 -17.85
CA ASP A 225 7.74 -6.26 -18.93
C ASP A 225 6.75 -5.10 -18.92
N LEU A 226 6.37 -4.61 -17.73
CA LEU A 226 5.54 -3.42 -17.57
C LEU A 226 6.23 -2.15 -18.09
N THR A 227 7.55 -2.01 -17.93
CA THR A 227 8.28 -0.86 -18.51
C THR A 227 8.26 -0.90 -20.04
N HIS A 228 8.43 -2.08 -20.66
CA HIS A 228 8.30 -2.26 -22.10
C HIS A 228 6.87 -2.01 -22.58
N TRP A 229 5.87 -2.50 -21.83
CA TRP A 229 4.46 -2.29 -22.11
C TRP A 229 4.05 -0.80 -22.06
N LEU A 230 4.74 0.01 -21.25
CA LEU A 230 4.61 1.47 -21.23
C LEU A 230 5.40 2.18 -22.34
N GLY A 231 6.07 1.43 -23.23
CA GLY A 231 6.88 2.00 -24.32
C GLY A 231 8.16 2.68 -23.83
N LEU A 232 8.62 2.35 -22.62
CA LEU A 232 9.85 2.84 -22.05
C LEU A 232 11.00 1.92 -22.48
N ALA A 233 12.09 2.51 -22.98
CA ALA A 233 13.31 1.75 -23.30
C ALA A 233 13.95 1.23 -22.00
N PRO A 234 14.66 0.09 -22.01
CA PRO A 234 15.35 -0.41 -20.83
C PRO A 234 16.30 0.65 -20.28
N VAL A 235 16.33 0.84 -18.96
CA VAL A 235 17.48 1.50 -18.32
C VAL A 235 18.68 0.61 -18.63
N ALA A 236 19.67 1.14 -19.34
CA ALA A 236 20.96 0.48 -19.49
C ALA A 236 21.43 0.14 -18.07
N ALA A 237 21.52 -1.16 -17.76
CA ALA A 237 21.77 -1.66 -16.42
C ALA A 237 22.93 -0.89 -15.78
N ALA A 238 22.61 -0.02 -14.82
CA ALA A 238 23.63 0.60 -13.99
C ALA A 238 24.31 -0.55 -13.27
N LYS A 239 25.60 -0.77 -13.56
CA LYS A 239 26.41 -1.84 -12.99
C LYS A 239 26.19 -1.88 -11.48
N SER A 240 25.71 -3.01 -10.99
CA SER A 240 25.52 -3.27 -9.56
C SER A 240 26.78 -2.89 -8.80
N VAL A 241 26.68 -1.90 -7.91
CA VAL A 241 27.71 -1.66 -6.89
C VAL A 241 27.61 -2.82 -5.90
N PRO A 242 28.66 -3.61 -5.68
CA PRO A 242 28.60 -4.72 -4.75
C PRO A 242 28.39 -4.16 -3.34
N VAL A 243 27.30 -4.57 -2.70
CA VAL A 243 27.11 -4.38 -1.26
C VAL A 243 28.20 -5.18 -0.57
N ALA A 244 29.11 -4.47 0.10
CA ALA A 244 30.18 -5.08 0.87
C ALA A 244 29.57 -6.03 1.91
N ALA A 245 29.95 -7.31 1.84
CA ALA A 245 29.55 -8.32 2.81
C ALA A 245 29.94 -7.85 4.22
N ALA A 246 28.92 -7.65 5.07
CA ALA A 246 29.12 -7.44 6.50
C ALA A 246 29.85 -8.67 7.06
N LYS A 247 31.06 -8.46 7.58
CA LYS A 247 31.86 -9.49 8.22
C LYS A 247 31.06 -10.13 9.35
N GLY A 248 30.88 -11.45 9.28
CA GLY A 248 30.20 -12.24 10.28
C GLY A 248 30.82 -12.07 11.67
N VAL A 249 29.96 -11.92 12.66
CA VAL A 249 30.30 -12.04 14.08
C VAL A 249 30.59 -13.52 14.36
N PRO A 250 31.72 -13.87 15.00
CA PRO A 250 32.00 -15.26 15.33
C PRO A 250 31.09 -15.71 16.48
N VAL A 251 30.32 -16.77 16.23
CA VAL A 251 29.64 -17.53 17.28
C VAL A 251 30.70 -18.35 18.00
N THR A 252 31.04 -17.96 19.23
CA THR A 252 31.82 -18.78 20.14
C THR A 252 30.96 -19.94 20.62
N ALA A 253 31.31 -21.16 20.23
CA ALA A 253 30.78 -22.39 20.78
C ALA A 253 31.23 -22.54 22.23
N ALA A 254 30.28 -22.68 23.14
CA ALA A 254 30.53 -23.17 24.49
C ALA A 254 30.44 -24.71 24.45
N THR A 255 31.53 -25.36 24.83
CA THR A 255 31.58 -26.76 25.24
C THR A 255 31.88 -26.79 26.73
N GLU A 256 31.16 -27.70 27.40
CA GLU A 256 31.14 -28.07 28.84
C GLU A 256 30.20 -27.28 29.75
#